data_AF-A0A920LS55-F1
#
_entry.id   AF-A0A920LS55-F1
#
_cell.length_a   1.000
_cell.length_b   1.000
_cell.length_c   1.000
_cell.angle_alpha   90.00
_cell.angle_beta   90.00
_cell.angle_gamma   90.00
#
_symmetry.space_group_name_H-M   'P 1'
#
loop_
_entity.id
_entity.type
_entity.pdbx_description
1 polymer ?
#
loop_
_entity_poly.entity_id
_entity_poly.type
_entity_poly.pdbx_seq_one_letter_code
_entity_poly.pdbx_strand_id
1 'polypeptide(L)' 'MKNLENVLGKPNFVIVDEGMNLWQYEFGKCIVDFFLKFNEDNYSVVFIDIRATELGYSTNMTTCENELSNALNH' A
#
# COMPACT_ATOMS: atom_id res chain seq x y z
N MET A 1 -10.90 -12.46 3.64
CA MET A 1 -10.00 -11.41 3.12
C MET A 1 -8.97 -12.08 2.24
N LYS A 2 -8.87 -11.74 0.95
CA LYS A 2 -7.71 -12.13 0.15
C LYS A 2 -6.47 -11.46 0.79
N ASN A 3 -5.39 -12.21 0.97
CA ASN A 3 -4.13 -11.67 1.51
C ASN A 3 -3.65 -10.55 0.56
N LEU A 4 -3.20 -9.40 1.07
CA LEU A 4 -2.83 -8.24 0.26
C LEU A 4 -1.79 -8.63 -0.82
N GLU A 5 -0.84 -9.49 -0.43
CA GLU A 5 0.17 -10.06 -1.33
C GLU A 5 -0.43 -10.94 -2.43
N ASN A 6 -1.55 -11.64 -2.15
CA ASN A 6 -2.23 -12.44 -3.17
C ASN A 6 -2.97 -11.59 -4.21
N VAL A 7 -3.32 -10.34 -3.86
CA VAL A 7 -4.08 -9.43 -4.73
C VAL A 7 -3.13 -8.51 -5.50
N LEU A 8 -2.21 -7.86 -4.79
CA LEU A 8 -1.30 -6.86 -5.34
C LEU A 8 0.07 -7.44 -5.72
N GLY A 9 0.33 -8.70 -5.40
CA GLY A 9 1.66 -9.27 -5.47
C GLY A 9 2.56 -8.81 -4.32
N LYS A 10 3.85 -9.14 -4.44
CA LYS A 10 4.86 -8.73 -3.46
C LYS A 10 5.01 -7.21 -3.45
N PRO A 11 5.14 -6.59 -2.26
CA PRO A 11 5.42 -5.16 -2.17
C PRO A 11 6.77 -4.80 -2.78
N ASN A 12 6.88 -3.59 -3.31
CA ASN A 12 8.14 -3.04 -3.80
C ASN A 12 9.14 -2.82 -2.65
N PHE A 13 8.63 -2.49 -1.47
CA PHE A 13 9.45 -2.26 -0.28
C PHE A 13 8.71 -2.67 0.99
N VAL A 14 9.47 -3.19 1.97
CA VAL A 14 8.97 -3.57 3.28
C VAL A 14 9.83 -2.94 4.36
N ILE A 15 9.21 -2.16 5.26
CA ILE A 15 9.81 -1.77 6.53
C ILE A 15 9.16 -2.59 7.63
N VAL A 16 9.97 -3.16 8.52
CA VAL A 16 9.50 -3.81 9.73
C VAL A 16 9.98 -2.97 10.91
N ASP A 17 9.05 -2.43 11.66
CA ASP A 17 9.28 -1.73 12.91
C ASP A 17 8.48 -2.43 14.02
N GLU A 18 8.88 -2.29 15.28
CA GLU A 18 8.35 -3.07 16.40
C GLU A 18 6.81 -2.95 16.52
N GLY A 19 6.10 -3.93 15.97
CA GLY A 19 4.63 -4.02 15.97
C GLY A 19 3.93 -3.46 14.72
N MET A 20 4.67 -2.94 13.72
CA MET A 20 4.10 -2.42 12.49
C MET A 20 4.97 -2.74 11.27
N ASN A 21 4.35 -3.25 10.22
CA ASN A 21 4.99 -3.39 8.91
C ASN A 21 4.47 -2.28 7.98
N LEU A 22 5.36 -1.63 7.24
CA LEU A 22 4.98 -0.82 6.09
C LEU A 22 5.24 -1.62 4.83
N TRP A 23 4.21 -1.81 4.01
CA TRP A 23 4.32 -2.38 2.68
C TRP A 23 4.05 -1.31 1.64
N GLN A 24 5.05 -1.01 0.82
CA GLN A 24 4.98 0.00 -0.23
C GLN A 24 4.73 -0.65 -1.59
N TYR A 25 3.83 -0.06 -2.37
CA TYR A 25 3.58 -0.40 -3.75
C TYR A 25 3.72 0.83 -4.65
N GLU A 26 4.28 0.65 -5.83
CA GLU A 26 4.39 1.68 -6.86
C GLU A 26 3.39 1.41 -7.99
N PHE A 27 2.47 2.36 -8.20
CA PHE A 27 1.47 2.34 -9.27
C PHE A 27 1.68 3.56 -10.16
N GLY A 28 2.38 3.38 -11.27
CA GLY A 28 2.63 4.45 -12.23
C GLY A 28 3.39 5.63 -11.62
N LYS A 29 2.67 6.72 -11.29
CA LYS A 29 3.23 7.94 -10.66
C LYS A 29 2.86 8.08 -9.18
N CYS A 30 2.33 7.02 -8.59
CA CYS A 30 1.83 6.99 -7.23
C CYS A 30 2.61 5.95 -6.42
N ILE A 31 2.93 6.30 -5.18
CA ILE A 31 3.31 5.36 -4.15
C ILE A 31 2.11 5.15 -3.24
N VAL A 32 1.81 3.90 -2.94
CA VAL A 32 0.78 3.50 -1.97
C VAL A 32 1.44 2.75 -0.84
N ASP A 33 1.30 3.28 0.37
CA ASP A 33 1.89 2.77 1.59
C ASP A 33 0.80 2.12 2.45
N PHE A 34 0.91 0.81 2.69
CA PHE A 34 0.03 0.06 3.58
C PHE A 34 0.70 -0.14 4.93
N PHE A 35 0.16 0.49 5.96
CA PHE A 35 0.60 0.29 7.33
C PHE A 35 -0.18 -0.88 7.92
N LEU A 36 0.55 -1.94 8.25
CA LEU A 36 0.04 -3.22 8.69
C LEU A 36 0.39 -3.41 10.16
N LYS A 37 -0.62 -3.68 10.98
CA LYS A 37 -0.42 -4.06 12.38
C LYS A 37 -0.66 -5.55 12.54
N PHE A 38 0.24 -6.23 13.25
CA PHE A 38 0.06 -7.63 13.59
C PHE A 38 -0.91 -7.75 14.78
N ASN A 39 -2.03 -8.42 14.59
CA ASN A 39 -3.03 -8.71 15.62
C ASN A 39 -3.49 -10.17 15.47
N GLU A 40 -3.58 -10.91 16.57
CA GLU A 40 -4.21 -12.25 16.62
C GLU A 40 -3.77 -13.18 15.45
N ASP A 41 -2.46 -13.34 15.30
CA ASP A 41 -1.81 -14.20 14.30
C ASP A 41 -1.89 -13.72 12.83
N ASN A 42 -2.37 -12.50 12.57
CA ASN A 42 -2.43 -11.97 11.21
C ASN A 42 -2.10 -10.47 11.12
N TYR A 43 -1.70 -10.02 9.92
CA TYR A 43 -1.54 -8.61 9.61
C TYR A 43 -2.85 -7.99 9.14
N SER A 44 -3.21 -6.84 9.70
CA SER A 44 -4.35 -6.03 9.26
C SER A 44 -3.87 -4.65 8.81
N VAL A 45 -4.41 -4.17 7.69
CA VAL A 45 -4.16 -2.79 7.25
C VAL A 45 -4.86 -1.85 8.23
N VAL A 46 -4.10 -0.95 8.85
CA VAL A 46 -4.60 0.06 9.80
C VAL A 46 -4.60 1.47 9.22
N PHE A 47 -3.75 1.72 8.21
CA PHE A 47 -3.69 3.00 7.52
C PHE A 47 -3.15 2.81 6.09
N ILE A 48 -3.60 3.67 5.18
CA ILE A 48 -3.14 3.73 3.79
C ILE A 48 -2.74 5.19 3.51
N ASP A 49 -1.54 5.39 2.99
CA ASP A 49 -1.09 6.69 2.48
C ASP A 49 -0.84 6.60 0.97
N ILE A 50 -1.15 7.69 0.26
CA ILE A 50 -0.95 7.81 -1.18
C ILE A 50 -0.16 9.09 -1.43
N ARG A 51 1.00 8.95 -2.08
CA ARG A 51 1.93 10.05 -2.28
C ARG A 51 2.62 9.99 -3.63
N ALA A 52 3.20 11.11 -4.04
CA ALA A 52 4.00 11.16 -5.26
C ALA A 52 5.29 10.33 -5.11
N THR A 53 5.85 9.89 -6.23
CA THR A 53 7.12 9.16 -6.28
C THR A 53 8.32 10.04 -5.89
N GLU A 54 8.20 11.35 -6.02
CA GLU A 54 9.27 12.31 -5.80
C GLU A 54 8.84 13.44 -4.85
N LEU A 55 9.77 13.88 -4.00
CA LEU A 55 9.54 14.99 -3.07
C LEU A 55 9.31 16.29 -3.83
N GLY A 56 8.26 17.04 -3.47
CA GLY A 56 7.89 18.30 -4.10
C GLY A 56 7.01 18.16 -5.35
N TYR A 57 6.69 16.93 -5.76
CA TYR A 57 5.75 16.66 -6.85
C TYR A 57 4.35 16.39 -6.30
N SER A 58 3.34 16.80 -7.06
CA SER A 58 1.95 16.42 -6.82
C SER A 58 1.62 15.13 -7.54
N THR A 59 0.84 14.26 -6.92
CA THR A 59 0.19 13.15 -7.60
C THR A 59 -1.30 13.42 -7.79
N ASN A 60 -1.91 12.82 -8.81
CA ASN A 60 -3.36 12.89 -9.00
C ASN A 60 -4.02 11.81 -8.12
N MET A 61 -4.50 12.24 -6.95
CA MET A 61 -5.08 11.34 -5.95
C MET A 61 -6.19 10.45 -6.52
N THR A 62 -7.10 11.04 -7.29
CA THR A 62 -8.22 10.30 -7.90
C THR A 62 -7.74 9.23 -8.89
N THR A 63 -6.69 9.51 -9.67
CA THR A 63 -6.09 8.49 -10.54
C THR A 63 -5.48 7.35 -9.72
N CYS A 64 -4.70 7.67 -8.67
CA CYS A 64 -4.09 6.66 -7.81
C CYS A 64 -5.14 5.78 -7.11
N GLU A 65 -6.20 6.40 -6.58
CA GLU A 65 -7.30 5.69 -5.90
C GLU A 65 -8.05 4.75 -6.86
N ASN A 66 -8.24 5.17 -8.11
CA ASN A 66 -8.86 4.34 -9.14
C ASN A 66 -7.97 3.15 -9.52
N GLU A 67 -6.66 3.37 -9.74
CA GLU A 67 -5.71 2.29 -10.02
C GLU A 67 -5.65 1.28 -8.88
N LEU A 68 -5.58 1.76 -7.64
CA LEU A 68 -5.61 0.91 -6.45
C LEU A 68 -6.92 0.13 -6.34
N SER A 69 -8.07 0.79 -6.52
CA SER A 69 -9.38 0.13 -6.47
C SER A 69 -9.51 -0.94 -7.54
N ASN A 70 -9.00 -0.70 -8.75
CA ASN A 70 -8.99 -1.69 -9.82
C ASN A 70 -8.11 -2.89 -9.44
N ALA A 71 -6.92 -2.66 -8.89
CA ALA A 71 -6.03 -3.73 -8.45
C ALA A 71 -6.65 -4.59 -7.34
N LEU A 72 -7.41 -3.98 -6.41
CA LEU A 72 -8.05 -4.68 -5.29
C LEU A 72 -9.28 -5.50 -5.68
N ASN A 73 -9.94 -5.17 -6.79
CA ASN A 73 -11.19 -5.81 -7.22
C ASN A 73 -11.01 -6.98 -8.21
N HIS A 74 -9.77 -7.31 -8.59
CA HIS A 74 -9.44 -8.49 -9.39
C HIS A 74 -8.99 -9.68 -8.50
#